data_AF-A0A7Z9XE57-F1
#
_entry.id   AF-A0A7Z9XE57-F1
#
_cell.length_a   1.000
_cell.length_b   1.000
_cell.length_c   1.000
_cell.angle_alpha   90.00
_cell.angle_beta   90.00
_cell.angle_gamma   90.00
#
_symmetry.space_group_name_H-M   'P 1'
#
loop_
_entity.id
_entity.type
_entity.pdbx_description
1 polymer ?
#
loop_
_entity_poly.entity_id
_entity_poly.type
_entity_poly.pdbx_seq_one_letter_code
_entity_poly.pdbx_strand_id
1 'polypeptide(L)' 'ARPSDAIALALRAGCPIFVDDIVIQKSKQLDEEPEAWDKTEEGTKWKEYLEKLSPEDFGKYKM' A
#
# COMPACT_ATOMS: atom_id res chain seq x y z
N ALA A 1 18.12 0.90 -7.60
CA ALA A 1 17.09 -0.10 -7.22
C ALA A 1 15.74 0.59 -7.18
N ARG A 2 14.66 -0.06 -7.62
CA ARG A 2 13.32 0.48 -7.37
C ARG A 2 13.05 0.43 -5.86
N PRO A 3 12.29 1.38 -5.28
CA PRO A 3 12.01 1.37 -3.85
C PRO A 3 11.44 0.04 -3.34
N SER A 4 10.57 -0.61 -4.13
CA SER A 4 9.99 -1.92 -3.80
C SER A 4 11.05 -3.02 -3.58
N ASP A 5 12.06 -3.08 -4.46
CA ASP A 5 13.07 -4.14 -4.41
C ASP A 5 14.03 -3.92 -3.22
N ALA A 6 14.37 -2.65 -2.94
CA ALA A 6 15.23 -2.30 -1.82
C ALA A 6 14.57 -2.62 -0.47
N ILE A 7 13.27 -2.32 -0.32
CA ILE A 7 12.51 -2.64 0.90
C ILE A 7 12.42 -4.16 1.09
N ALA A 8 12.10 -4.92 0.04
CA ALA A 8 11.99 -6.38 0.13
C ALA A 8 13.31 -7.03 0.58
N LEU A 9 14.44 -6.57 0.03
CA LEU A 9 15.77 -7.05 0.43
C LEU A 9 16.13 -6.64 1.86
N ALA A 10 15.86 -5.39 2.25
CA ALA A 10 16.12 -4.90 3.59
C ALA A 10 15.38 -5.73 4.66
N LEU A 11 14.09 -6.02 4.42
CA LEU A 11 13.29 -6.86 5.32
C LEU A 11 13.84 -8.28 5.41
N ARG A 12 14.18 -8.90 4.27
CA ARG A 12 14.71 -10.27 4.24
C ARG A 12 16.09 -10.39 4.91
N ALA A 13 16.90 -9.35 4.82
CA ALA A 13 18.23 -9.29 5.42
C ALA A 13 18.23 -8.75 6.85
N GLY A 14 17.08 -8.26 7.36
CA GLY A 14 16.99 -7.62 8.67
C GLY A 14 17.79 -6.31 8.77
N CYS A 15 17.94 -5.58 7.67
CA CYS A 15 18.70 -4.34 7.65
C CYS A 15 17.83 -3.13 8.05
N PRO A 16 18.43 -2.10 8.66
CA PRO A 16 17.73 -0.84 8.93
C PRO A 16 17.36 -0.15 7.61
N ILE A 17 16.19 0.48 7.58
CA ILE A 17 15.68 1.26 6.45
C ILE A 17 15.77 2.74 6.81
N PHE A 18 16.39 3.52 5.94
CA PHE A 18 16.50 4.97 6.08
C PHE A 18 15.76 5.65 4.93
N VAL A 19 15.21 6.83 5.21
CA VAL A 19 14.47 7.65 4.25
C VAL A 19 14.94 9.10 4.40
N ASP A 20 15.02 9.81 3.28
CA ASP A 20 15.38 11.22 3.28
C ASP A 20 14.20 12.06 3.77
N ASP A 21 14.47 13.08 4.59
CA ASP A 21 13.44 13.97 5.15
C ASP A 21 12.57 14.61 4.07
N ILE A 22 13.12 14.89 2.88
CA ILE A 22 12.34 15.46 1.77
C ILE A 22 11.23 14.51 1.30
N VAL A 23 11.43 13.20 1.42
CA VAL A 23 10.43 12.19 1.05
C VAL A 23 9.29 12.20 2.06
N ILE A 24 9.61 12.32 3.36
CA ILE A 24 8.61 12.45 4.41
C ILE A 24 7.79 13.73 4.22
N GLN A 25 8.45 14.87 3.98
CA GLN A 25 7.78 16.15 3.74
C GLN A 25 6.85 16.14 2.52
N LYS A 26 7.22 15.38 1.48
CA LYS A 26 6.41 15.24 0.25
C LYS A 26 5.37 14.13 0.33
N SER A 27 5.51 13.20 1.27
CA SER A 27 4.53 12.15 1.47
C SER A 27 3.25 12.74 2.05
N LYS A 28 2.12 12.43 1.44
CA LYS A 28 0.83 12.75 2.05
C LYS A 28 0.57 11.72 3.15
N GLN A 29 0.33 12.18 4.38
CA GLN A 29 -0.39 11.35 5.34
C GLN A 29 -1.78 11.10 4.76
N LEU A 30 -2.15 9.82 4.59
CA LEU A 30 -3.51 9.42 4.30
C LEU A 30 -4.29 9.51 5.61
N ASP A 31 -4.61 10.73 6.05
CA ASP A 31 -5.47 10.96 7.22
C ASP A 31 -6.95 10.80 6.88
N GLU A 32 -7.28 10.74 5.59
CA GLU A 32 -8.63 10.52 5.08
C GLU A 32 -8.78 9.06 4.64
N GLU A 33 -9.97 8.51 4.87
CA GLU A 33 -10.36 7.23 4.25
C GLU A 33 -10.05 7.31 2.75
N PRO A 34 -9.52 6.22 2.16
CA PRO A 34 -9.33 6.19 0.72
C PRO A 34 -10.68 6.45 0.04
N GLU A 35 -10.85 7.67 -0.48
CA GLU A 35 -11.92 7.96 -1.41
C GLU A 35 -11.67 7.12 -2.66
N ALA A 36 -12.73 6.49 -3.18
CA ALA A 36 -12.64 5.83 -4.47
C ALA A 36 -12.20 6.90 -5.49
N TRP A 37 -11.03 6.70 -6.08
CA TRP A 37 -10.50 7.58 -7.13
C TRP A 37 -11.50 7.68 -8.29
N ASP A 38 -12.20 6.58 -8.54
CA ASP A 38 -13.32 6.50 -9.44
C ASP A 38 -14.64 6.69 -8.66
N LYS A 39 -15.32 7.83 -8.91
CA LYS A 39 -16.60 8.19 -8.27
C LYS A 39 -17.82 7.69 -9.04
N THR A 40 -17.63 6.86 -10.05
CA THR A 40 -18.71 6.19 -10.78
C THR A 40 -19.34 5.07 -9.93
N GLU A 41 -20.53 4.61 -10.30
CA GLU A 41 -21.18 3.47 -9.63
C GLU A 41 -20.32 2.21 -9.61
N GLU A 42 -19.48 2.00 -10.63
CA GLU A 42 -18.53 0.89 -10.69
C GLU A 42 -17.41 1.08 -9.66
N GLY A 43 -16.86 2.29 -9.55
CA GLY A 43 -15.86 2.62 -8.53
C GLY A 43 -16.35 2.39 -7.10
N THR A 44 -17.61 2.74 -6.80
CA THR A 44 -18.23 2.45 -5.50
C THR A 44 -18.38 0.95 -5.23
N LYS A 45 -18.82 0.17 -6.23
CA LYS A 45 -18.90 -1.31 -6.11
C LYS A 45 -17.53 -1.94 -5.85
N TRP A 46 -16.49 -1.44 -6.52
CA TRP A 46 -15.12 -1.87 -6.28
C TRP A 46 -14.64 -1.53 -4.88
N LYS A 47 -14.93 -0.33 -4.37
CA LYS A 47 -14.60 0.06 -2.99
C LYS A 47 -15.26 -0.88 -1.98
N GLU A 48 -16.57 -1.12 -2.09
CA GLU A 48 -17.29 -2.03 -1.20
C GLU A 48 -16.79 -3.47 -1.27
N TYR A 49 -16.40 -3.95 -2.46
CA TYR A 49 -15.82 -5.27 -2.62
C TYR A 49 -14.49 -5.37 -1.88
N LEU A 50 -13.60 -4.40 -2.07
CA LEU A 50 -12.28 -4.36 -1.43
C LEU A 50 -12.37 -4.25 0.10
N GLU A 51 -13.33 -3.46 0.63
CA GLU A 51 -13.57 -3.33 2.08
C GLU A 51 -14.04 -4.63 2.74
N LYS A 52 -14.69 -5.52 1.98
CA LYS A 52 -15.17 -6.82 2.47
C LYS A 52 -14.13 -7.93 2.40
N LEU A 53 -12.98 -7.69 1.77
CA LEU A 53 -11.92 -8.69 1.67
C LEU A 53 -11.15 -8.78 3.00
N SER A 54 -11.08 -9.99 3.53
CA SER A 54 -10.23 -10.35 4.66
C SER A 54 -8.78 -10.57 4.20
N PRO A 55 -7.77 -10.41 5.08
CA PRO A 55 -6.38 -10.73 4.77
C PRO A 55 -6.18 -12.14 4.18
N GLU A 56 -7.04 -13.09 4.56
CA GLU A 56 -7.06 -14.46 4.06
C GLU A 56 -7.49 -14.56 2.59
N ASP A 57 -8.32 -13.63 2.10
CA ASP A 57 -8.80 -13.58 0.72
C ASP A 57 -7.72 -13.11 -0.26
N PHE A 58 -6.72 -12.36 0.22
CA PHE A 58 -5.55 -11.98 -0.57
C PHE A 58 -4.58 -13.15 -0.81
N GLY A 59 -4.88 -14.32 -0.25
CA GLY A 59 -4.09 -15.53 -0.35
C GLY A 59 -2.85 -15.47 0.54
N LYS A 60 -2.51 -16.62 1.13
CA LYS A 60 -1.20 -16.82 1.73
C LYS A 60 -0.17 -16.90 0.61
N TYR A 61 0.32 -15.73 0.18
CA TYR A 61 1.57 -15.52 -0.54
C TYR A 61 1.99 -16.68 -1.48
N LYS A 62 1.63 -16.61 -2.76
CA LYS A 62 2.44 -17.26 -3.80
C LYS A 62 3.57 -16.31 -4.15
N MET A 63 4.73 -16.52 -3.53
CA MET A 63 6.02 -16.18 -4.13
C MET A 63 6.45 -17.35 -5.02
#